data_AF-A0A2N2UII3-F1
#
_entry.id   AF-A0A2N2UII3-F1
#
_cell.length_a   1.000
_cell.length_b   1.000
_cell.length_c   1.000
_cell.angle_alpha   90.00
_cell.angle_beta   90.00
_cell.angle_gamma   90.00
#
_symmetry.space_group_name_H-M   'P 1'
#
loop_
_entity.id
_entity.type
_entity.pdbx_description
1 polymer ?
#
loop_
_entity_poly.entity_id
_entity_poly.type
_entity_poly.pdbx_seq_one_letter_code
_entity_poly.pdbx_strand_id
1 'polypeptide(L)' 'MADFFLTRPIVLCADDFGLAPGVSDAIAELIAAGRLSATSCMSNCGDWRRGAAILRETVARHPADVGLHLTLTD' A
#
# COMPACT_ATOMS: atom_id res chain seq x y z
N MET A 1 -21.94 -24.99 -21.08
CA MET A 1 -21.31 -23.70 -21.45
C MET A 1 -21.39 -22.77 -20.25
N ALA A 2 -20.55 -22.98 -19.23
CA ALA A 2 -20.74 -22.40 -17.89
C ALA A 2 -19.44 -21.97 -17.18
N ASP A 3 -18.36 -21.68 -17.90
CA ASP A 3 -17.05 -21.35 -17.28
C ASP A 3 -16.42 -20.02 -17.73
N PHE A 4 -17.10 -19.20 -18.53
CA PHE A 4 -16.44 -18.05 -19.19
C PHE A 4 -16.18 -16.81 -18.33
N PHE A 5 -16.69 -16.72 -17.09
CA PHE A 5 -16.43 -15.54 -16.23
C PHE A 5 -16.26 -15.87 -14.75
N LEU A 6 -15.48 -16.90 -14.41
CA LEU A 6 -14.95 -17.02 -13.04
C LEU A 6 -13.96 -15.88 -12.80
N THR A 7 -14.42 -14.83 -12.12
CA THR A 7 -13.57 -13.69 -11.72
C THR A 7 -12.47 -14.20 -10.79
N ARG A 8 -11.22 -14.09 -11.21
CA ARG A 8 -10.06 -14.39 -10.35
C ARG A 8 -9.74 -13.14 -9.55
N PRO A 9 -9.85 -13.16 -8.21
CA PRO A 9 -9.47 -12.01 -7.40
C PRO A 9 -7.97 -11.73 -7.58
N ILE A 10 -7.61 -10.45 -7.69
CA ILE A 10 -6.23 -9.98 -7.77
C ILE A 10 -6.00 -9.04 -6.59
N VAL A 11 -4.88 -9.23 -5.90
CA VAL A 11 -4.36 -8.27 -4.92
C VAL A 11 -3.32 -7.42 -5.64
N LEU A 12 -3.55 -6.11 -5.71
CA LEU A 12 -2.56 -5.17 -6.21
C LEU A 12 -1.87 -4.48 -5.03
N CYS A 13 -0.61 -4.83 -4.79
CA CYS A 13 0.22 -4.28 -3.73
C CYS A 13 1.18 -3.23 -4.31
N ALA A 14 1.25 -2.06 -3.68
CA ALA A 14 2.33 -1.11 -3.92
C ALA A 14 3.36 -1.21 -2.80
N ASP A 15 4.61 -1.47 -3.17
CA ASP A 15 5.72 -1.56 -2.22
C ASP A 15 6.32 -0.18 -1.89
N ASP A 16 7.28 -0.17 -0.97
CA ASP A 16 8.11 0.98 -0.62
C ASP A 16 7.43 2.12 0.15
N PHE A 17 6.29 1.86 0.81
CA PHE A 17 5.68 2.88 1.66
C PHE A 17 6.63 3.25 2.82
N GLY A 18 6.93 4.54 2.97
CA GLY A 18 7.92 5.03 3.93
C GLY A 18 9.33 5.23 3.38
N LEU A 19 9.60 4.88 2.11
CA LEU A 19 10.88 5.13 1.44
C LEU A 19 11.16 6.63 1.27
N ALA A 20 10.23 7.36 0.65
CA ALA A 20 10.34 8.78 0.39
C ALA A 20 8.94 9.46 0.39
N PRO A 21 8.86 10.78 0.67
CA PRO A 21 7.56 11.45 0.80
C PRO A 21 6.64 11.27 -0.40
N GLY A 22 7.15 11.48 -1.62
CA GLY A 22 6.35 11.34 -2.84
C GLY A 22 5.89 9.91 -3.12
N VAL A 23 6.64 8.89 -2.67
CA VAL A 23 6.24 7.48 -2.79
C VAL A 23 5.08 7.20 -1.84
N SER A 24 5.23 7.57 -0.56
CA SER A 24 4.18 7.40 0.45
C SER A 24 2.90 8.14 0.09
N ASP A 25 3.01 9.39 -0.39
CA ASP A 25 1.87 10.22 -0.74
C ASP A 25 1.12 9.62 -1.95
N ALA A 26 1.83 9.19 -3.00
CA ALA A 26 1.22 8.54 -4.16
C ALA A 26 0.52 7.23 -3.80
N ILE A 27 1.13 6.40 -2.94
CA ILE A 27 0.50 5.16 -2.48
C ILE A 27 -0.76 5.46 -1.67
N ALA A 28 -0.72 6.43 -0.75
CA ALA A 28 -1.90 6.83 0.02
C ALA A 28 -3.03 7.36 -0.89
N GLU A 29 -2.71 8.17 -1.91
CA GLU A 29 -3.67 8.64 -2.90
C GLU A 29 -4.30 7.49 -3.70
N LEU A 30 -3.49 6.50 -4.11
CA LEU A 30 -3.97 5.32 -4.84
C LEU A 30 -4.85 4.41 -3.95
N ILE A 31 -4.54 4.26 -2.67
CA ILE A 31 -5.41 3.58 -1.70
C ILE A 31 -6.73 4.36 -1.57
N ALA A 32 -6.68 5.67 -1.38
CA ALA A 32 -7.88 6.52 -1.27
C ALA A 32 -8.76 6.46 -2.53
N ALA A 33 -8.16 6.33 -3.70
CA ALA A 33 -8.84 6.15 -4.98
C ALA A 33 -9.34 4.71 -5.23
N GLY A 34 -9.15 3.79 -4.28
CA GLY A 34 -9.56 2.38 -4.40
C GLY A 34 -8.82 1.64 -5.52
N ARG A 35 -7.59 2.05 -5.85
CA ARG A 35 -6.77 1.44 -6.91
C ARG A 35 -5.83 0.38 -6.39
N LEU A 36 -5.54 0.35 -5.10
CA LEU A 36 -4.67 -0.63 -4.46
C LEU A 36 -5.46 -1.50 -3.49
N SER A 37 -5.08 -2.77 -3.43
CA SER A 37 -5.58 -3.72 -2.44
C SER A 37 -4.69 -3.72 -1.19
N ALA A 38 -3.40 -3.43 -1.36
CA ALA A 38 -2.41 -3.54 -0.29
C ALA A 38 -1.23 -2.57 -0.47
N THR A 39 -0.46 -2.38 0.60
CA THR A 39 0.88 -1.80 0.54
C THR A 39 1.83 -2.46 1.53
N SER A 40 3.13 -2.48 1.22
CA SER A 40 4.18 -2.92 2.14
C SER A 40 5.04 -1.74 2.60
N CYS A 41 5.37 -1.73 3.90
CA CYS A 41 5.99 -0.58 4.56
C CYS A 41 7.46 -0.84 4.91
N MET A 42 8.34 0.08 4.50
CA MET A 42 9.75 0.10 4.90
C MET A 42 9.91 0.89 6.20
N SER A 43 9.60 0.26 7.34
CA SER A 43 9.51 0.94 8.65
C SER A 43 10.83 1.49 9.21
N ASN A 44 11.95 1.16 8.58
CA ASN A 44 13.30 1.68 8.89
C ASN A 44 13.70 2.89 8.02
N CYS A 45 12.93 3.23 6.98
CA CYS A 45 13.24 4.34 6.08
C CYS A 45 12.82 5.70 6.65
N GLY A 46 13.42 6.77 6.10
CA GLY A 46 13.33 8.12 6.66
C GLY A 46 11.92 8.69 6.71
N ASP A 47 11.07 8.38 5.72
CA ASP A 47 9.71 8.94 5.66
C ASP A 47 8.70 8.20 6.56
N TRP A 48 9.05 7.02 7.09
CA TRP A 48 8.12 6.17 7.86
C TRP A 48 7.42 6.92 9.01
N ARG A 49 8.14 7.76 9.76
CA ARG A 49 7.54 8.49 10.89
C ARG A 49 6.39 9.40 10.49
N ARG A 50 6.49 10.04 9.31
CA ARG A 50 5.44 10.89 8.75
C ARG A 50 4.37 10.02 8.07
N GLY A 51 4.82 9.12 7.20
CA GLY A 51 3.96 8.25 6.40
C GLY A 51 3.05 7.36 7.24
N ALA A 52 3.50 6.82 8.37
CA ALA A 52 2.71 5.89 9.19
C ALA A 52 1.40 6.51 9.71
N ALA A 53 1.41 7.80 10.07
CA ALA A 53 0.21 8.51 10.48
C ALA A 53 -0.77 8.67 9.31
N ILE A 54 -0.26 9.05 8.14
CA ILE A 54 -1.02 9.18 6.90
C ILE A 54 -1.64 7.84 6.50
N LEU A 55 -0.84 6.77 6.50
CA LEU A 55 -1.30 5.43 6.13
C LEU A 55 -2.41 4.95 7.06
N ARG A 56 -2.22 5.09 8.38
CA ARG A 56 -3.23 4.73 9.39
C ARG A 56 -4.56 5.43 9.13
N GLU A 57 -4.51 6.72 8.84
CA GLU A 57 -5.71 7.53 8.58
C GLU A 57 -6.38 7.13 7.25
N THR A 58 -5.58 6.89 6.22
CA THR A 58 -6.03 6.49 4.88
C THR A 58 -6.72 5.13 4.93
N VAL A 59 -6.10 4.10 5.51
CA VAL A 59 -6.70 2.75 5.55
C VAL A 59 -7.91 2.65 6.48
N ALA A 60 -8.04 3.55 7.46
CA ALA A 60 -9.25 3.65 8.28
C ALA A 60 -10.46 4.14 7.47
N ARG A 61 -10.25 4.94 6.41
CA ARG A 61 -11.30 5.43 5.51
C ARG A 61 -11.47 4.59 4.26
N HIS A 62 -10.37 4.08 3.73
CA HIS A 62 -10.28 3.35 2.46
C HIS A 62 -9.50 2.06 2.71
N PRO A 63 -10.19 0.96 3.07
CA PRO A 63 -9.54 -0.27 3.49
C PRO A 63 -8.56 -0.81 2.44
N ALA A 64 -7.34 -1.08 2.89
CA ALA A 64 -6.30 -1.79 2.16
C ALA A 64 -5.43 -2.56 3.17
N ASP A 65 -4.85 -3.68 2.74
CA ASP A 65 -3.96 -4.48 3.57
C ASP A 65 -2.61 -3.76 3.76
N VAL A 66 -2.07 -3.80 4.98
CA VAL A 66 -0.79 -3.17 5.32
C VAL A 66 0.20 -4.24 5.79
N GLY A 67 1.29 -4.40 5.05
CA GLY A 67 2.36 -5.35 5.33
C GLY A 67 3.70 -4.69 5.69
N LEU A 68 4.67 -5.51 6.11
CA LEU A 68 6.05 -5.10 6.34
C LEU A 68 6.91 -5.42 5.12
N HIS A 69 7.68 -4.44 4.64
CA HIS A 69 8.69 -4.60 3.60
C HIS A 69 10.07 -4.73 4.26
N LEU A 70 10.53 -5.96 4.45
CA LEU A 70 11.87 -6.21 4.98
C LEU A 70 12.92 -5.91 3.91
N THR A 71 13.81 -4.96 4.19
CA THR A 71 14.96 -4.68 3.34
C THR A 71 16.27 -4.95 4.08
N LEU A 72 17.25 -5.49 3.35
CA LEU A 72 18.64 -5.71 3.78
C LEU A 72 19.64 -4.98 2.86
N THR A 73 19.12 -4.17 1.95
CA THR A 73 19.86 -3.42 0.94
C THR A 73 19.32 -2.00 0.87
N ASP A 74 20.17 -1.07 0.47
CA ASP A 74 19.83 0.35 0.28
C ASP A 74 19.41 0.63 -1.16
#